data_AF-A0A353BSI2-F1
#
_entry.id   AF-A0A353BSI2-F1
#
_cell.length_a   1.000
_cell.length_b   1.000
_cell.length_c   1.000
_cell.angle_alpha   90.00
_cell.angle_beta   90.00
_cell.angle_gamma   90.00
#
_symmetry.space_group_name_H-M   'P 1'
#
loop_
_entity.id
_entity.type
_entity.pdbx_description
1 polymer ?
#
loop_
_entity_poly.entity_id
_entity_poly.type
_entity_poly.pdbx_seq_one_letter_code
_entity_poly.pdbx_strand_id
1 'polypeptide(L)'
;MKIRLRTIQANLFFSYSALIIVSLLIFAVSFYYYTSSLLKNRASQSHQSICESICEKLDLELQKINTVSMNICYSNLVKEHFYKHLSYNINPDSESNELKVAKYYNAKESMDIFMAIIGPSQMVSQINLYDFSGEMVGAGVSNTDT
;
A
#
# COMPACT_ATOMS: atom_id res chain seq x y z
N MET A 1 47.29 -49.55 -21.90
CA MET A 1 47.73 -49.59 -20.48
C MET A 1 46.69 -50.36 -19.68
N LYS A 2 46.90 -51.66 -19.43
CA LYS A 2 45.91 -52.57 -18.81
C LYS A 2 46.23 -52.74 -17.33
N ILE A 3 45.46 -52.09 -16.46
CA ILE A 3 45.56 -52.28 -15.01
C ILE A 3 44.74 -53.53 -14.67
N ARG A 4 45.42 -54.64 -14.38
CA ARG A 4 44.79 -55.86 -13.86
C ARG A 4 45.60 -56.41 -12.70
N LEU A 5 45.08 -56.20 -11.49
CA LEU A 5 45.18 -57.14 -10.38
C LEU A 5 43.85 -57.01 -9.60
N ARG A 6 42.81 -57.73 -10.04
CA ARG A 6 41.54 -57.83 -9.34
C ARG A 6 41.63 -58.98 -8.34
N THR A 7 42.07 -58.67 -7.12
CA THR A 7 41.93 -59.56 -5.96
C THR A 7 40.44 -59.73 -5.66
N ILE A 8 39.98 -60.96 -5.39
CA ILE A 8 38.56 -61.30 -5.15
C ILE A 8 37.93 -60.39 -4.07
N GLN A 9 38.69 -60.03 -3.03
CA GLN A 9 38.29 -59.06 -2.00
C GLN A 9 37.98 -57.65 -2.53
N ALA A 10 38.79 -57.12 -3.45
CA ALA A 10 38.58 -55.78 -4.00
C ALA A 10 37.32 -55.72 -4.89
N ASN A 11 36.99 -56.82 -5.58
CA ASN A 11 35.77 -56.92 -6.37
C ASN A 11 34.50 -56.98 -5.49
N LEU A 12 34.55 -57.74 -4.38
CA LEU A 12 33.48 -57.73 -3.39
C LEU A 12 33.30 -56.32 -2.80
N PHE A 13 34.37 -55.69 -2.32
CA PHE A 13 34.31 -54.38 -1.68
C PHE A 13 33.74 -53.30 -2.60
N PHE A 14 34.13 -53.33 -3.88
CA PHE A 14 33.58 -52.43 -4.90
C PHE A 14 32.10 -52.68 -5.16
N SER A 15 31.66 -53.95 -5.25
CA SER A 15 30.26 -54.29 -5.47
C SER A 15 29.36 -53.88 -4.29
N TYR A 16 29.83 -54.08 -3.04
CA TYR A 16 29.09 -53.66 -1.85
C TYR A 16 29.06 -52.14 -1.69
N SER A 17 30.17 -51.43 -1.95
CA SER A 17 30.17 -49.96 -1.99
C SER A 17 29.26 -49.41 -3.08
N ALA A 18 29.25 -50.02 -4.27
CA ALA A 18 28.37 -49.61 -5.35
C ALA A 18 26.88 -49.75 -4.96
N LEU A 19 26.50 -50.82 -4.27
CA LEU A 19 25.14 -50.99 -3.76
C LEU A 19 24.74 -49.89 -2.77
N ILE A 20 25.63 -49.54 -1.84
CA ILE A 20 25.38 -48.47 -0.86
C ILE A 20 25.23 -47.12 -1.58
N ILE A 21 26.10 -46.83 -2.54
CA ILE A 21 26.05 -45.58 -3.33
C ILE A 21 24.74 -45.50 -4.13
N VAL A 22 24.32 -46.60 -4.76
CA VAL A 22 23.05 -46.66 -5.51
C VAL A 22 21.86 -46.41 -4.58
N SER A 23 21.86 -47.02 -3.39
CA SER A 23 20.83 -46.81 -2.36
C SER A 23 20.76 -45.33 -1.93
N LEU A 24 21.92 -44.73 -1.64
CA LEU A 24 22.00 -43.31 -1.29
C LEU A 24 21.52 -42.38 -2.41
N LEU A 25 21.84 -42.70 -3.66
CA LEU A 25 21.38 -41.92 -4.82
C LEU A 25 19.86 -41.97 -4.96
N ILE A 26 19.24 -43.15 -4.84
CA ILE A 26 17.79 -43.30 -4.89
C ILE A 26 17.13 -42.46 -3.80
N PHE A 27 17.68 -42.52 -2.57
CA PHE A 27 17.15 -41.76 -1.45
C PHE A 27 17.29 -40.25 -1.67
N ALA A 28 18.47 -39.79 -2.12
CA ALA A 28 18.72 -38.38 -2.41
C ALA A 28 17.81 -37.83 -3.50
N VAL A 29 17.60 -38.59 -4.58
CA VAL A 29 16.70 -38.20 -5.68
C VAL A 29 15.25 -38.11 -5.19
N SER A 30 14.77 -39.10 -4.45
CA SER A 30 13.42 -39.09 -3.87
C SER A 30 13.22 -37.88 -2.95
N PHE A 31 14.19 -37.61 -2.08
CA PHE A 31 14.18 -36.47 -1.17
C PHE A 31 14.19 -35.14 -1.92
N TYR A 32 14.95 -35.04 -3.02
CA TYR A 32 15.00 -33.85 -3.85
C TYR A 32 13.65 -33.55 -4.51
N TYR A 33 12.99 -34.55 -5.11
CA TYR A 33 11.67 -34.37 -5.72
C TYR A 33 10.61 -33.98 -4.68
N TYR A 34 10.62 -34.62 -3.52
CA TYR A 34 9.72 -34.29 -2.42
C TYR A 34 9.93 -32.86 -1.90
N THR A 35 11.19 -32.49 -1.64
CA THR A 35 11.52 -31.15 -1.14
C THR A 35 11.22 -30.06 -2.17
N SER A 36 11.50 -30.30 -3.45
CA SER A 36 11.28 -29.33 -4.52
C SER A 36 9.79 -29.05 -4.74
N SER A 37 8.96 -30.09 -4.74
CA SER A 37 7.50 -29.94 -4.84
C SER A 37 6.91 -29.20 -3.63
N LEU A 38 7.37 -29.53 -2.42
CA LEU A 38 6.98 -28.84 -1.19
C LEU A 38 7.38 -27.36 -1.20
N LEU A 39 8.61 -27.06 -1.64
CA LEU A 39 9.13 -25.70 -1.70
C LEU A 39 8.35 -24.85 -2.72
N LYS A 40 8.06 -25.42 -3.89
CA LYS A 40 7.25 -24.76 -4.92
C LYS A 40 5.84 -24.42 -4.42
N ASN A 41 5.18 -25.37 -3.75
CA ASN A 41 3.84 -25.14 -3.21
C ASN A 41 3.85 -24.07 -2.10
N ARG A 42 4.83 -24.11 -1.20
CA ARG A 42 4.97 -23.10 -0.14
C ARG A 42 5.26 -21.71 -0.69
N ALA A 43 6.13 -21.60 -1.69
CA ALA A 43 6.41 -20.33 -2.34
C ALA A 43 5.14 -19.77 -3.00
N SER A 44 4.40 -20.60 -3.75
CA SER A 44 3.14 -20.18 -4.38
C SER A 44 2.08 -19.74 -3.36
N GLN A 45 1.92 -20.46 -2.25
CA GLN A 45 1.01 -20.10 -1.18
C GLN A 45 1.42 -18.79 -0.51
N SER A 46 2.71 -18.61 -0.22
CA SER A 46 3.22 -17.36 0.33
C SER A 46 2.97 -16.17 -0.59
N HIS A 47 3.16 -16.34 -1.91
CA HIS A 47 2.86 -15.29 -2.88
C HIS A 47 1.37 -14.96 -2.90
N GLN A 48 0.51 -15.97 -2.91
CA GLN A 48 -0.94 -15.79 -2.88
C GLN A 48 -1.38 -15.01 -1.64
N SER A 49 -0.91 -15.39 -0.45
CA SER A 49 -1.26 -14.70 0.79
C SER A 49 -0.77 -13.25 0.83
N ILE A 50 0.40 -12.97 0.24
CA ILE A 50 0.90 -11.59 0.11
C ILE A 50 0.00 -10.78 -0.82
N CYS A 51 -0.38 -11.33 -1.98
CA CYS A 51 -1.29 -10.67 -2.91
C CYS A 51 -2.64 -10.38 -2.26
N GLU A 52 -3.23 -11.36 -1.57
CA GLU A 52 -4.48 -11.19 -0.81
C GLU A 52 -4.35 -10.08 0.24
N SER A 53 -3.26 -10.09 1.02
CA SER A 53 -2.99 -9.04 2.01
C SER A 53 -2.85 -7.65 1.39
N ILE A 54 -2.26 -7.54 0.19
CA ILE A 54 -2.15 -6.27 -0.53
C ILE A 54 -3.53 -5.77 -0.96
N CYS A 55 -4.35 -6.67 -1.52
CA CYS A 55 -5.72 -6.35 -1.93
C CYS A 55 -6.56 -5.86 -0.73
N GLU A 56 -6.50 -6.57 0.41
CA GLU A 56 -7.20 -6.18 1.63
C GLU A 56 -6.74 -4.80 2.13
N LYS A 57 -5.43 -4.54 2.14
CA LYS A 57 -4.90 -3.24 2.58
C LYS A 57 -5.30 -2.10 1.66
N LEU A 58 -5.32 -2.34 0.34
CA LEU A 58 -5.79 -1.34 -0.62
C LEU A 58 -7.28 -1.07 -0.45
N ASP A 59 -8.09 -2.10 -0.22
CA ASP A 59 -9.53 -1.93 0.04
C ASP A 59 -9.78 -1.12 1.32
N LEU A 60 -9.03 -1.40 2.39
CA LEU A 60 -9.12 -0.62 3.63
C LEU A 60 -8.76 0.86 3.42
N GLU A 61 -7.71 1.16 2.64
CA GLU A 61 -7.33 2.55 2.36
C GLU A 61 -8.38 3.24 1.47
N LEU A 62 -8.96 2.54 0.50
CA LEU A 62 -10.07 3.06 -0.31
C LEU A 62 -11.32 3.34 0.53
N GLN A 63 -11.68 2.42 1.44
CA GLN A 63 -12.81 2.62 2.34
C GLN A 63 -12.60 3.81 3.28
N LYS A 64 -11.37 4.01 3.75
CA LYS A 64 -10.98 5.17 4.57
C LYS A 64 -11.13 6.48 3.79
N ILE A 65 -10.62 6.53 2.55
CA ILE A 65 -10.81 7.69 1.66
C ILE A 65 -12.30 7.94 1.44
N ASN A 66 -13.08 6.91 1.11
CA ASN A 66 -14.53 7.03 0.87
C ASN A 66 -15.28 7.54 2.11
N THR A 67 -14.91 7.05 3.30
CA THR A 67 -15.51 7.51 4.56
C THR A 67 -15.23 8.98 4.81
N VAL A 68 -13.99 9.42 4.59
CA VAL A 68 -13.62 10.85 4.71
C VAL A 68 -14.35 11.68 3.66
N SER A 69 -14.41 11.25 2.40
CA SER A 69 -15.15 11.93 1.32
C SER A 69 -16.63 12.09 1.66
N MET A 70 -17.27 11.05 2.21
CA MET A 70 -18.65 11.10 2.67
C MET A 70 -18.82 12.07 3.84
N ASN A 71 -17.93 12.02 4.84
CA ASN A 71 -17.98 12.93 5.97
C ASN A 71 -17.86 14.39 5.53
N ILE A 72 -17.00 14.69 4.54
CA ILE A 72 -16.85 16.04 3.98
C ILE A 72 -18.11 16.43 3.18
N CYS A 73 -18.59 15.57 2.28
CA CYS A 73 -19.73 15.85 1.40
C CYS A 73 -21.03 16.07 2.18
N TYR A 74 -21.23 15.38 3.30
CA TYR A 74 -22.43 15.49 4.13
C TYR A 74 -22.28 16.39 5.35
N SER A 75 -21.07 16.90 5.63
CA SER A 75 -20.88 17.87 6.69
C SER A 75 -21.57 19.20 6.33
N ASN A 76 -22.65 19.51 7.05
CA ASN A 76 -23.32 20.81 6.94
C ASN A 76 -22.36 21.97 7.25
N LEU A 77 -21.40 21.73 8.14
CA LEU A 77 -20.35 22.68 8.51
C LEU A 77 -19.41 22.98 7.33
N VAL A 78 -19.00 21.94 6.57
CA VAL A 78 -18.19 22.12 5.36
C VAL A 78 -18.97 22.89 4.30
N LYS A 79 -20.25 22.54 4.09
CA LYS A 79 -21.10 23.24 3.11
C LYS A 79 -21.25 24.72 3.48
N GLU A 80 -21.60 25.03 4.72
CA GLU A 80 -21.85 26.40 5.18
C GLU A 80 -20.60 27.27 5.03
N HIS A 81 -19.44 26.78 5.44
CA HIS A 81 -18.18 27.50 5.29
C HIS A 81 -17.71 27.61 3.84
N PHE A 82 -17.90 26.57 3.02
CA PHE A 82 -17.58 26.61 1.59
C PHE A 82 -18.46 27.61 0.83
N TYR A 83 -19.78 27.61 1.07
CA TYR A 83 -20.69 28.60 0.49
C TYR A 83 -20.36 30.03 0.95
N LYS A 84 -19.98 30.20 2.22
CA LYS A 84 -19.53 31.48 2.75
C LYS A 84 -18.23 31.93 2.09
N HIS A 85 -17.26 31.04 1.88
CA HIS A 85 -16.02 31.33 1.15
C HIS A 85 -16.28 31.74 -0.30
N LEU A 86 -17.13 30.99 -1.01
CA LEU A 86 -17.52 31.30 -2.39
C LEU A 86 -18.22 32.67 -2.48
N SER A 87 -19.09 32.99 -1.51
CA SER A 87 -19.79 34.29 -1.46
C SER A 87 -18.84 35.48 -1.31
N TYR A 88 -17.66 35.29 -0.70
CA TYR A 88 -16.63 36.34 -0.60
C TYR A 88 -15.84 36.53 -1.91
N ASN A 89 -15.80 35.56 -2.82
CA ASN A 89 -15.08 35.66 -4.10
C ASN A 89 -15.94 36.22 -5.25
N ILE A 90 -17.27 36.27 -5.12
CA ILE A 90 -18.18 36.77 -6.17
C ILE A 90 -18.12 38.29 -6.38
N ASN A 91 -17.62 39.08 -5.41
CA ASN A 91 -17.47 40.55 -5.55
C ASN A 91 -16.00 40.99 -5.48
N PRO A 92 -15.23 40.89 -6.58
CA PRO A 92 -13.84 41.33 -6.64
C PRO A 92 -13.67 42.86 -6.72
N ASP A 93 -14.73 43.60 -7.05
CA ASP A 93 -14.62 45.03 -7.44
C ASP A 93 -14.57 46.03 -6.27
N SER A 94 -14.63 45.55 -5.03
CA SER A 94 -14.51 46.39 -3.83
C SER A 94 -13.76 45.66 -2.70
N GLU A 95 -12.50 45.29 -2.95
CA GLU A 95 -11.61 44.75 -1.92
C GLU A 95 -11.22 45.83 -0.89
N SER A 96 -12.06 46.04 0.12
CA SER A 96 -11.65 46.73 1.34
C SER A 96 -10.69 45.84 2.15
N ASN A 97 -9.80 46.45 2.95
CA ASN A 97 -8.93 45.69 3.87
C ASN A 97 -9.73 44.77 4.81
N GLU A 98 -10.95 45.16 5.17
CA GLU A 98 -11.85 44.37 6.01
C GLU A 98 -12.32 43.08 5.30
N LEU A 99 -12.56 43.14 3.99
CA LEU A 99 -12.96 41.97 3.18
C LEU A 99 -11.82 40.95 3.06
N LYS A 100 -10.56 41.42 2.93
CA LYS A 100 -9.36 40.56 2.93
C LYS A 100 -9.17 39.84 4.25
N VAL A 101 -9.35 40.56 5.35
CA VAL A 101 -9.27 40.02 6.71
C VAL A 101 -10.37 38.99 6.93
N ALA A 102 -11.61 39.27 6.52
CA ALA A 102 -12.73 38.32 6.61
C ALA A 102 -12.51 37.04 5.77
N LYS A 103 -11.97 37.16 4.56
CA LYS A 103 -11.57 36.01 3.73
C LYS A 103 -10.54 35.12 4.43
N TYR A 104 -9.51 35.73 5.02
CA TYR A 104 -8.46 34.99 5.74
C TYR A 104 -9.03 34.24 6.95
N TYR A 105 -9.86 34.89 7.77
CA TYR A 105 -10.48 34.24 8.92
C TYR A 105 -11.42 33.10 8.53
N ASN A 106 -12.17 33.25 7.45
CA ASN A 106 -13.07 32.21 6.96
C ASN A 106 -12.30 31.00 6.38
N ALA A 107 -11.22 31.24 5.63
CA ALA A 107 -10.33 30.19 5.16
C ALA A 107 -9.67 29.44 6.33
N LYS A 108 -9.25 30.17 7.37
CA LYS A 108 -8.70 29.58 8.59
C LYS A 108 -9.72 28.73 9.34
N GLU A 109 -10.94 29.21 9.48
CA GLU A 109 -12.03 28.47 10.14
C GLU A 109 -12.38 27.19 9.36
N SER A 110 -12.42 27.27 8.03
CA SER A 110 -12.58 26.11 7.15
C SER A 110 -11.44 25.09 7.32
N MET A 111 -10.20 25.57 7.43
CA MET A 111 -9.01 24.74 7.69
C MET A 111 -9.12 24.02 9.04
N ASP A 112 -9.53 24.73 10.09
CA ASP A 112 -9.70 24.15 11.44
C ASP A 112 -10.80 23.07 11.45
N ILE A 113 -11.87 23.27 10.66
CA ILE A 113 -12.93 22.28 10.46
C ILE A 113 -12.40 21.03 9.73
N PHE A 114 -11.66 21.21 8.63
CA PHE A 114 -11.06 20.09 7.91
C PHE A 114 -10.08 19.33 8.79
N MET A 115 -9.27 20.02 9.59
CA MET A 115 -8.37 19.41 10.58
C MET A 115 -9.14 18.64 11.66
N ALA A 116 -10.27 19.14 12.13
CA ALA A 116 -11.14 18.43 13.07
C ALA A 116 -11.78 17.18 12.46
N ILE A 117 -12.19 17.21 11.18
CA ILE A 117 -12.76 16.07 10.45
C ILE A 117 -11.70 15.00 10.15
N ILE A 118 -10.49 15.43 9.78
CA ILE A 118 -9.34 14.53 9.55
C ILE A 118 -8.91 13.87 10.87
N GLY A 119 -9.02 14.59 11.98
CA GLY A 119 -8.61 14.14 13.30
C GLY A 119 -7.07 14.00 13.44
N PRO A 120 -6.58 13.66 14.65
CA PRO A 120 -5.14 13.51 14.91
C PRO A 120 -4.49 12.35 14.13
N SER A 121 -5.27 11.48 13.51
CA SER A 121 -4.80 10.31 12.76
C SER A 121 -4.45 10.60 11.29
N GLN A 122 -4.63 11.84 10.80
CA GLN A 122 -4.31 12.22 9.40
C GLN A 122 -4.81 11.17 8.39
N MET A 123 -6.12 10.89 8.42
CA MET A 123 -6.68 9.81 7.59
C MET A 123 -6.45 10.00 6.08
N VAL A 124 -6.22 11.24 5.64
CA VAL A 124 -5.83 11.61 4.29
C VAL A 124 -4.75 12.71 4.35
N SER A 125 -3.79 12.69 3.44
CA SER A 125 -2.67 13.65 3.41
C SER A 125 -3.12 15.07 3.05
N GLN A 126 -4.13 15.19 2.17
CA GLN A 126 -4.66 16.46 1.68
C GLN A 126 -6.12 16.30 1.24
N ILE A 127 -6.93 17.31 1.52
CA ILE A 127 -8.29 17.49 0.99
C ILE A 127 -8.26 18.72 0.09
N ASN A 128 -8.82 18.63 -1.11
CA ASN A 128 -9.04 19.78 -1.99
C ASN A 128 -10.49 19.79 -2.48
N LEU A 129 -11.18 20.91 -2.28
CA LEU A 129 -12.52 21.18 -2.80
C LEU A 129 -12.44 22.25 -3.88
N TYR A 130 -13.14 22.04 -4.99
CA TYR A 130 -13.17 22.97 -6.12
C TYR A 130 -14.59 23.49 -6.33
N ASP A 131 -14.71 24.78 -6.61
CA ASP A 131 -15.94 25.37 -7.15
C ASP A 131 -16.01 25.16 -8.68
N PHE A 132 -17.21 25.30 -9.25
CA PHE A 132 -17.45 25.28 -10.70
C PHE A 132 -16.70 26.39 -11.45
N SER A 133 -16.30 27.45 -10.76
CA SER A 133 -15.47 28.55 -11.28
C SER A 133 -13.98 28.22 -11.31
N GLY A 134 -13.56 27.07 -10.79
CA GLY A 134 -12.16 26.63 -10.72
C GLY A 134 -11.39 27.11 -9.49
N GLU A 135 -12.04 27.80 -8.54
CA GLU A 135 -11.43 28.19 -7.28
C GLU A 135 -11.31 26.99 -6.32
N MET A 136 -10.17 26.86 -5.64
CA MET A 136 -9.89 25.74 -4.73
C MET A 136 -9.79 26.17 -3.27
N VAL A 137 -10.37 25.37 -2.37
CA VAL A 137 -10.13 25.43 -0.93
C VAL A 137 -9.61 24.07 -0.49
N GLY A 138 -8.39 24.03 0.04
CA GLY A 138 -7.74 22.80 0.46
C GLY A 138 -7.16 22.87 1.86
N ALA A 139 -7.05 21.72 2.52
CA ALA A 139 -6.45 21.56 3.83
C ALA A 139 -5.62 20.29 3.90
N GLY A 140 -4.41 20.38 4.47
CA GLY A 140 -3.46 19.27 4.60
C GLY A 140 -2.03 19.66 4.21
N VAL A 141 -1.16 18.67 4.05
CA VAL A 141 0.21 18.88 3.58
C VAL A 141 0.17 19.02 2.06
N SER A 142 0.39 20.24 1.56
CA SER A 142 0.41 20.52 0.13
C SER A 142 1.64 19.88 -0.53
N ASN A 143 1.42 19.05 -1.54
CA ASN A 143 2.51 18.46 -2.36
C ASN A 143 3.12 19.45 -3.37
N THR A 144 2.86 20.76 -3.23
CA THR A 144 3.34 21.78 -4.19
C THR A 144 4.75 22.30 -3.83
N ASP A 145 5.26 21.99 -2.63
CA ASP A 145 6.58 22.43 -2.13
C ASP A 145 7.70 21.36 -2.27
N THR A 146 7.55 20.41 -3.18
CA THR A 146 8.62 19.46 -3.61
C THR A 146 8.69 19.38 -5.12
#